data_AF-A0A452XJN9-F1
#
_entry.id   AF-A0A452XJN9-F1
#
_cell.length_a   1.000
_cell.length_b   1.000
_cell.length_c   1.000
_cell.angle_alpha   90.00
_cell.angle_beta   90.00
_cell.angle_gamma   90.00
#
_symmetry.space_group_name_H-M   'P 1'
#
loop_
_entity.id
_entity.type
_entity.pdbx_description
1 polymer ?
#
loop_
_entity_poly.entity_id
_entity_poly.type
_entity_poly.pdbx_seq_one_letter_code
_entity_poly.pdbx_strand_id
1 'polypeptide(L)'
;FSLCQALPSLEVLDLTNNTMENDFVESPLLKNIRVLVLNNCGVTWELIEKLKVPFACLTDLHLIWNKLNIITTPAGNFVQGFDTLRLLNLEDNHIVSWDEMVKLSYLRSLEQLHLNKNKIKHVRYPSNLPSSGSLGDVAVPAFEKLQVLLLGI
;
A
#
# COMPACT_ATOMS: atom_id res chain seq x y z
N PHE A 1 -14.20 12.69 -5.39
CA PHE A 1 -14.58 12.15 -4.05
C PHE A 1 -15.67 12.96 -3.30
N SER A 2 -16.36 13.92 -3.93
CA SER A 2 -17.43 14.70 -3.29
C SER A 2 -18.58 13.83 -2.76
N LEU A 3 -18.91 12.75 -3.46
CA LEU A 3 -19.90 11.77 -3.01
C LEU A 3 -19.57 11.17 -1.63
N CYS A 4 -18.28 10.89 -1.36
CA CYS A 4 -17.87 10.31 -0.08
C CYS A 4 -18.02 11.29 1.08
N GLN A 5 -17.95 12.61 0.82
CA GLN A 5 -18.23 13.62 1.84
C GLN A 5 -19.73 13.72 2.17
N ALA A 6 -20.59 13.43 1.20
CA ALA A 6 -22.05 13.40 1.39
C ALA A 6 -22.53 12.13 2.13
N LEU A 7 -21.66 11.13 2.28
CA LEU A 7 -21.97 9.84 2.91
C LEU A 7 -21.12 9.65 4.17
N PRO A 8 -21.47 10.29 5.30
CA PRO A 8 -20.61 10.32 6.49
C PRO A 8 -20.39 8.95 7.13
N SER A 9 -21.27 7.97 6.89
CA SER A 9 -21.12 6.59 7.39
C SER A 9 -20.44 5.64 6.40
N LEU A 10 -19.97 6.14 5.24
CA LEU A 10 -19.29 5.30 4.26
C LEU A 10 -17.90 4.91 4.79
N GLU A 11 -17.68 3.61 4.96
CA GLU A 11 -16.39 3.05 5.41
C GLU A 11 -15.68 2.22 4.33
N VAL A 12 -16.45 1.68 3.38
CA VAL A 12 -15.94 0.85 2.28
C VAL A 12 -16.21 1.58 0.98
N LEU A 13 -15.15 1.84 0.21
CA LEU A 13 -15.25 2.41 -1.12
C LEU A 13 -14.65 1.44 -2.13
N ASP A 14 -15.50 0.88 -2.98
CA ASP A 14 -15.10 0.02 -4.08
C ASP A 14 -15.22 0.77 -5.40
N LEU A 15 -14.09 0.91 -6.10
CA LEU A 15 -13.97 1.56 -7.40
C LEU A 15 -13.46 0.59 -8.47
N THR A 16 -13.60 -0.72 -8.25
CA THR A 16 -13.16 -1.75 -9.20
C THR A 16 -13.61 -1.44 -10.63
N ASN A 17 -12.69 -1.59 -11.59
CA ASN A 17 -12.90 -1.31 -13.02
C ASN A 17 -13.16 0.16 -13.38
N ASN A 18 -12.84 1.13 -12.50
CA ASN A 18 -12.85 2.55 -12.86
C ASN A 18 -11.47 3.03 -13.29
N THR A 19 -11.41 3.98 -14.21
CA THR A 19 -10.16 4.68 -14.53
C THR A 19 -9.93 5.79 -13.52
N MET A 20 -8.78 5.78 -12.86
CA MET A 20 -8.40 6.84 -11.94
C MET A 20 -7.62 7.91 -12.69
N GLU A 21 -8.13 9.14 -12.69
CA GLU A 21 -7.39 10.30 -13.18
C GLU A 21 -6.37 10.76 -12.14
N ASN A 22 -5.30 11.43 -12.59
CA ASN A 22 -4.13 11.76 -11.78
C ASN A 22 -4.34 12.91 -10.77
N ASP A 23 -5.55 13.48 -10.71
CA ASP A 23 -5.89 14.68 -9.96
C ASP A 23 -6.41 14.36 -8.55
N PHE A 24 -5.46 14.23 -7.63
CA PHE A 24 -5.71 14.13 -6.19
C PHE A 24 -5.30 15.39 -5.41
N VAL A 25 -4.87 16.43 -6.12
CA VAL A 25 -4.25 17.64 -5.56
C VAL A 25 -5.16 18.35 -4.54
N GLU A 26 -6.47 18.14 -4.61
CA GLU A 26 -7.46 18.76 -3.71
C GLU A 26 -8.49 17.77 -3.16
N SER A 27 -8.11 16.50 -2.98
CA SER A 27 -9.05 15.52 -2.42
C SER A 27 -9.35 15.80 -0.94
N PRO A 28 -10.63 15.82 -0.53
CA PRO A 28 -11.01 16.01 0.86
C PRO A 28 -10.49 14.88 1.75
N LEU A 29 -10.32 15.14 3.05
CA LEU A 29 -9.96 14.12 4.01
C LEU A 29 -11.14 13.15 4.21
N LEU A 30 -11.02 11.94 3.67
CA LEU A 30 -12.01 10.87 3.74
C LEU A 30 -11.73 9.96 4.95
N LYS A 31 -11.67 10.56 6.15
CA LYS A 31 -11.28 9.88 7.40
C LYS A 31 -12.18 8.72 7.82
N ASN A 32 -13.36 8.56 7.23
CA ASN A 32 -14.28 7.47 7.56
C ASN A 32 -13.99 6.20 6.74
N ILE A 33 -13.31 6.34 5.61
CA ILE A 33 -12.96 5.18 4.77
C ILE A 33 -11.90 4.33 5.48
N ARG A 34 -12.17 3.03 5.56
CA ARG A 34 -11.34 1.97 6.14
C ARG A 34 -10.87 1.00 5.06
N VAL A 35 -11.75 0.69 4.10
CA VAL A 35 -11.46 -0.24 3.02
C VAL A 35 -11.55 0.50 1.69
N LEU A 36 -10.50 0.40 0.89
CA LEU A 36 -10.43 0.98 -0.45
C LEU A 36 -10.08 -0.10 -1.46
N VAL A 37 -10.94 -0.30 -2.44
CA VAL A 37 -10.76 -1.27 -3.51
C VAL A 37 -10.56 -0.53 -4.83
N LEU A 38 -9.36 -0.66 -5.41
CA LEU A 38 -8.96 -0.08 -6.68
C LEU A 38 -8.53 -1.17 -7.67
N ASN A 39 -9.28 -2.28 -7.71
CA ASN A 39 -8.93 -3.40 -8.57
C ASN A 39 -9.15 -3.03 -10.04
N ASN A 40 -8.19 -3.40 -10.90
CA ASN A 40 -8.24 -3.13 -12.34
C ASN A 40 -8.55 -1.67 -12.67
N CYS A 41 -7.91 -0.75 -11.95
CA CYS A 41 -8.07 0.69 -12.11
C CYS A 41 -6.95 1.36 -12.92
N GLY A 42 -5.91 0.61 -13.28
CA GLY A 42 -4.73 1.12 -13.96
C GLY A 42 -3.87 2.04 -13.10
N VAL A 43 -3.94 1.92 -11.76
CA VAL A 43 -3.22 2.81 -10.85
C VAL A 43 -1.73 2.53 -10.84
N THR A 44 -0.91 3.58 -10.75
CA THR A 44 0.53 3.48 -10.48
C THR A 44 0.81 3.67 -9.00
N TRP A 45 1.98 3.24 -8.51
CA TRP A 45 2.34 3.48 -7.11
C TRP A 45 2.49 4.97 -6.78
N GLU A 46 2.94 5.80 -7.74
CA GLU A 46 2.95 7.26 -7.59
C GLU A 46 1.56 7.83 -7.28
N LEU A 47 0.51 7.24 -7.86
CA LEU A 47 -0.86 7.61 -7.53
C LEU A 47 -1.23 7.17 -6.11
N ILE A 48 -0.83 5.95 -5.72
CA ILE A 48 -1.07 5.41 -4.37
C ILE A 48 -0.41 6.29 -3.30
N GLU A 49 0.78 6.83 -3.57
CA GLU A 49 1.45 7.79 -2.67
C GLU A 49 0.57 9.02 -2.37
N LYS A 50 -0.21 9.49 -3.34
CA LYS A 50 -1.14 10.62 -3.16
C LYS A 50 -2.36 10.26 -2.30
N LEU A 51 -2.69 8.98 -2.13
CA LEU A 51 -3.85 8.53 -1.35
C LEU A 51 -3.61 8.58 0.17
N LYS A 52 -2.35 8.64 0.61
CA LYS A 52 -1.99 8.59 2.04
C LYS A 52 -2.67 9.67 2.87
N VAL A 53 -2.80 10.88 2.32
CA VAL A 53 -3.38 12.03 3.05
C VAL A 53 -4.91 11.97 3.04
N PRO A 54 -5.60 11.82 1.89
CA PRO A 54 -7.06 11.71 1.88
C PRO A 54 -7.58 10.49 2.65
N PHE A 55 -6.86 9.37 2.62
CA PHE A 55 -7.24 8.09 3.23
C PHE A 55 -6.37 7.74 4.45
N ALA A 56 -6.12 8.69 5.34
CA ALA A 56 -5.21 8.51 6.49
C ALA A 56 -5.63 7.39 7.49
N CYS A 57 -6.90 6.97 7.48
CA CYS A 57 -7.45 5.95 8.36
C CYS A 57 -7.68 4.60 7.65
N LEU A 58 -7.06 4.39 6.49
CA LEU A 58 -7.22 3.19 5.69
C LEU A 58 -6.58 1.96 6.36
N THR A 59 -7.38 0.92 6.58
CA THR A 59 -6.95 -0.37 7.13
C THR A 59 -6.70 -1.41 6.06
N ASP A 60 -7.44 -1.34 4.94
CA ASP A 60 -7.39 -2.35 3.89
C ASP A 60 -7.32 -1.68 2.51
N LEU A 61 -6.30 -2.06 1.73
CA LEU A 61 -6.08 -1.56 0.38
C LEU A 61 -5.96 -2.72 -0.61
N HIS A 62 -6.85 -2.74 -1.61
CA HIS A 62 -6.88 -3.75 -2.65
C HIS A 62 -6.50 -3.15 -4.00
N LEU A 63 -5.44 -3.67 -4.61
CA LEU A 63 -4.82 -3.19 -5.84
C LEU A 63 -4.66 -4.30 -6.89
N ILE A 64 -5.60 -5.24 -6.93
CA ILE A 64 -5.53 -6.41 -7.82
C ILE A 64 -5.60 -5.97 -9.29
N TRP A 65 -4.91 -6.64 -10.21
CA TRP A 65 -4.98 -6.40 -11.66
C TRP A 65 -4.57 -4.99 -12.13
N ASN A 66 -3.64 -4.33 -11.45
CA ASN A 66 -3.16 -2.99 -11.85
C ASN A 66 -1.87 -2.99 -12.66
N LYS A 67 -1.32 -4.16 -12.98
CA LYS A 67 -0.06 -4.32 -13.74
C LYS A 67 1.15 -3.64 -13.05
N LEU A 68 1.07 -3.43 -11.73
CA LEU A 68 2.12 -2.81 -10.94
C LEU A 68 3.39 -3.66 -11.01
N ASN A 69 4.53 -3.05 -11.30
CA ASN A 69 5.83 -3.73 -11.36
C ASN A 69 6.85 -3.13 -10.40
N ILE A 70 6.71 -1.84 -10.06
CA ILE A 70 7.63 -1.04 -9.27
C ILE A 70 6.83 -0.22 -8.25
N ILE A 71 7.36 -0.15 -7.03
CA ILE A 71 6.96 0.74 -5.95
C ILE A 71 7.88 1.97 -5.99
N THR A 72 7.35 3.07 -6.48
CA THR A 72 8.02 4.37 -6.61
C THR A 72 7.77 5.20 -5.37
N THR A 73 8.83 5.57 -4.65
CA THR A 73 8.72 6.41 -3.44
C THR A 73 9.34 7.79 -3.71
N PRO A 74 8.73 8.89 -3.23
CA PRO A 74 9.27 10.24 -3.47
C PRO A 74 10.70 10.44 -2.92
N ALA A 75 11.04 9.76 -1.82
CA ALA A 75 12.35 9.83 -1.17
C ALA A 75 13.28 8.64 -1.52
N GLY A 76 12.90 7.81 -2.51
CA GLY A 76 13.74 6.75 -3.07
C GLY A 76 13.98 5.50 -2.22
N ASN A 77 13.64 5.50 -0.93
CA ASN A 77 14.05 4.42 -0.02
C ASN A 77 12.88 3.52 0.43
N PHE A 78 11.88 4.08 1.12
CA PHE A 78 10.79 3.28 1.73
C PHE A 78 9.45 4.01 1.65
N VAL A 79 8.37 3.25 1.62
CA VAL A 79 7.00 3.75 1.74
C VAL A 79 6.79 4.20 3.19
N GLN A 80 6.40 5.46 3.35
CA GLN A 80 6.06 6.08 4.64
C GLN A 80 4.58 6.46 4.70
N GLY A 81 4.03 6.69 5.89
CA GLY A 81 2.59 6.88 6.08
C GLY A 81 1.83 5.57 5.98
N PHE A 82 0.53 5.62 5.66
CA PHE A 82 -0.38 4.47 5.78
C PHE A 82 -0.29 3.82 7.17
N ASP A 83 -0.21 4.65 8.22
CA ASP A 83 0.10 4.21 9.59
C ASP A 83 -0.94 3.25 10.19
N THR A 84 -2.12 3.19 9.58
CA THR A 84 -3.24 2.33 9.99
C THR A 84 -3.46 1.12 9.05
N LEU A 85 -2.69 1.00 7.97
CA LEU A 85 -2.88 -0.04 6.96
C LEU A 85 -2.44 -1.40 7.50
N ARG A 86 -3.39 -2.34 7.56
CA ARG A 86 -3.22 -3.71 8.07
C ARG A 86 -3.19 -4.74 6.96
N LEU A 87 -3.91 -4.50 5.87
CA LEU A 87 -3.95 -5.40 4.72
C LEU A 87 -3.59 -4.65 3.44
N LEU A 88 -2.62 -5.18 2.70
CA LEU A 88 -2.28 -4.75 1.36
C LEU A 88 -2.38 -5.92 0.40
N ASN A 89 -3.33 -5.84 -0.54
CA ASN A 89 -3.51 -6.85 -1.56
C ASN A 89 -2.97 -6.36 -2.91
N LEU A 90 -1.88 -7.00 -3.34
CA LEU A 90 -1.19 -6.77 -4.61
C LEU A 90 -1.26 -8.01 -5.52
N GLU A 91 -2.24 -8.89 -5.31
CA GLU A 91 -2.47 -10.06 -6.15
C GLU A 91 -2.59 -9.69 -7.63
N ASP A 92 -2.07 -10.56 -8.50
CA ASP A 92 -2.21 -10.46 -9.96
C ASP A 92 -1.72 -9.11 -10.52
N ASN A 93 -0.48 -8.80 -10.15
CA ASN A 93 0.29 -7.68 -10.68
C ASN A 93 1.54 -8.21 -11.41
N HIS A 94 2.46 -7.33 -11.76
CA HIS A 94 3.67 -7.65 -12.53
C HIS A 94 4.96 -7.50 -11.70
N ILE A 95 4.88 -7.61 -10.38
CA ILE A 95 6.04 -7.45 -9.49
C ILE A 95 7.00 -8.62 -9.71
N VAL A 96 8.27 -8.31 -10.00
CA VAL A 96 9.30 -9.32 -10.32
C VAL A 96 10.32 -9.45 -9.18
N SER A 97 10.80 -8.33 -8.65
CA SER A 97 11.83 -8.31 -7.61
C SER A 97 11.22 -8.20 -6.22
N TRP A 98 11.74 -8.99 -5.28
CA TRP A 98 11.42 -8.84 -3.86
C TRP A 98 11.91 -7.50 -3.29
N ASP A 99 12.87 -6.83 -3.95
CA ASP A 99 13.36 -5.51 -3.53
C ASP A 99 12.23 -4.47 -3.50
N GLU A 100 11.21 -4.63 -4.33
CA GLU A 100 10.01 -3.80 -4.29
C GLU A 100 9.23 -3.99 -2.99
N MET A 101 9.15 -5.22 -2.49
CA MET A 101 8.49 -5.52 -1.22
C MET A 101 9.29 -4.96 -0.05
N VAL A 102 10.62 -4.97 -0.13
CA VAL A 102 11.47 -4.35 0.90
C VAL A 102 11.12 -2.87 1.11
N LYS A 103 10.63 -2.15 0.10
CA LYS A 103 10.19 -0.74 0.26
C LYS A 103 8.97 -0.60 1.17
N LEU A 104 8.18 -1.66 1.36
CA LEU A 104 7.00 -1.70 2.22
C LEU A 104 7.32 -2.08 3.67
N SER A 105 8.58 -2.41 3.98
CA SER A 105 8.97 -3.00 5.27
C SER A 105 8.73 -2.11 6.49
N TYR A 106 8.54 -0.80 6.29
CA TYR A 106 8.27 0.19 7.34
C TYR A 106 6.79 0.53 7.53
N LEU A 107 5.88 -0.17 6.85
CA LEU A 107 4.45 -0.11 7.15
C LEU A 107 4.18 -0.80 8.49
N ARG A 108 4.26 -0.03 9.59
CA ARG A 108 4.29 -0.53 10.98
C ARG A 108 3.02 -1.26 11.43
N SER A 109 1.92 -1.07 10.72
CA SER A 109 0.63 -1.71 11.01
C SER A 109 0.32 -2.88 10.07
N LEU A 110 1.17 -3.14 9.07
CA LEU A 110 0.88 -4.14 8.05
C LEU A 110 0.94 -5.55 8.64
N GLU A 111 -0.20 -6.22 8.60
CA GLU A 111 -0.40 -7.57 9.12
C GLU A 111 -0.49 -8.60 7.99
N GLN A 112 -1.02 -8.20 6.83
CA GLN A 112 -1.27 -9.10 5.71
C GLN A 112 -0.78 -8.48 4.40
N LEU A 113 0.05 -9.24 3.68
CA LEU A 113 0.57 -8.88 2.36
C LEU A 113 0.26 -9.99 1.36
N HIS A 114 -0.61 -9.70 0.38
CA HIS A 114 -1.00 -10.68 -0.63
C HIS A 114 -0.30 -10.39 -1.95
N LEU A 115 0.44 -11.37 -2.47
CA LEU A 115 1.30 -11.25 -3.64
C LEU A 115 1.11 -12.38 -4.66
N ASN A 116 0.05 -13.19 -4.51
CA ASN A 116 -0.26 -14.27 -5.44
C ASN A 116 -0.27 -13.77 -6.89
N LYS A 117 0.09 -14.64 -7.84
CA LYS A 117 0.05 -14.34 -9.29
C LYS A 117 0.91 -13.14 -9.70
N ASN A 118 1.95 -12.82 -8.93
CA ASN A 118 3.04 -11.95 -9.39
C ASN A 118 4.15 -12.79 -10.03
N LYS A 119 5.26 -12.14 -10.40
CA LYS A 119 6.40 -12.77 -11.08
C LYS A 119 7.63 -12.90 -10.16
N ILE A 120 7.39 -12.91 -8.85
CA ILE A 120 8.43 -13.01 -7.81
C ILE A 120 8.96 -14.43 -7.79
N LYS A 121 10.25 -14.60 -8.05
CA LYS A 121 10.94 -15.92 -8.06
C LYS A 121 11.78 -16.18 -6.82
N HIS A 122 12.22 -15.11 -6.15
CA HIS A 122 13.14 -15.20 -5.02
C HIS A 122 12.62 -14.31 -3.90
N VAL A 123 12.55 -14.86 -2.69
CA VAL A 123 12.08 -14.19 -1.48
C VAL A 123 13.22 -14.15 -0.48
N ARG A 124 13.42 -13.01 0.18
CA ARG A 124 14.50 -12.83 1.16
C ARG A 124 14.05 -11.94 2.31
N TYR A 125 14.42 -12.29 3.54
CA TYR A 125 14.18 -11.37 4.64
C TYR A 125 15.12 -10.15 4.54
N PRO A 126 14.65 -8.91 4.73
CA PRO A 126 15.50 -7.72 4.67
C PRO A 126 16.26 -7.53 6.00
N SER A 127 17.44 -8.13 6.12
CA SER A 127 18.23 -8.18 7.36
C SER A 127 19.19 -7.00 7.60
N ASN A 128 19.36 -6.09 6.64
CA ASN A 128 20.32 -4.96 6.71
C ASN A 128 19.67 -3.61 6.37
N LEU A 129 18.48 -3.34 6.89
CA LEU A 129 17.81 -2.06 6.63
C LEU A 129 18.45 -0.92 7.43
N PRO A 130 18.60 0.27 6.83
CA PRO A 130 19.03 1.46 7.57
C PRO A 130 17.97 1.80 8.62
N SER A 131 18.39 1.99 9.87
CA SER A 131 17.51 2.38 10.97
C SER A 131 16.70 3.63 10.61
N SER A 132 15.38 3.61 10.85
CA SER A 132 14.44 4.61 10.30
C SER A 132 14.48 6.00 10.97
N GLY A 133 15.50 6.34 11.78
CA GLY A 133 15.56 7.67 12.44
C GLY A 133 16.56 7.81 13.59
N SER A 134 16.86 9.06 13.93
CA SER A 134 17.91 9.58 14.82
C SER A 134 17.80 9.21 16.31
N LEU A 135 18.97 9.03 16.94
CA LEU A 135 19.24 9.03 18.39
C LEU A 135 18.45 7.99 19.22
N GLY A 136 19.03 6.81 19.38
CA GLY A 136 18.79 5.93 20.53
C GLY A 136 17.80 4.78 20.33
N ASP A 137 17.06 4.74 19.22
CA ASP A 137 16.05 3.71 19.01
C ASP A 137 16.65 2.37 18.55
N VAL A 138 16.22 1.31 19.25
CA VAL A 138 16.40 -0.09 18.85
C VAL A 138 15.96 -0.24 17.39
N ALA A 139 16.76 -0.91 16.57
CA ALA A 139 16.43 -1.15 15.16
C ALA A 139 15.05 -1.83 15.07
N VAL A 140 14.05 -1.10 14.57
CA VAL A 140 12.69 -1.64 14.37
C VAL A 140 12.79 -2.72 13.28
N PRO A 141 12.36 -3.97 13.56
CA PRO A 141 12.43 -5.03 12.58
C PRO A 141 11.51 -4.73 11.39
N ALA A 142 12.00 -5.06 10.20
CA ALA A 142 11.18 -5.04 8.99
C ALA A 142 9.93 -5.90 9.16
N PHE A 143 8.78 -5.40 8.71
CA PHE A 143 7.53 -6.16 8.74
C PHE A 143 7.16 -6.69 10.13
N GLU A 144 7.40 -5.91 11.19
CA GLU A 144 7.23 -6.31 12.61
C GLU A 144 5.89 -7.00 12.92
N LYS A 145 4.78 -6.55 12.30
CA LYS A 145 3.43 -7.09 12.53
C LYS A 145 2.94 -8.07 11.45
N LEU A 146 3.74 -8.34 10.43
CA LEU A 146 3.32 -9.15 9.30
C LEU A 146 3.13 -10.61 9.76
N GLN A 147 1.89 -11.06 9.72
CA GLN A 147 1.46 -12.40 10.13
C GLN A 147 1.01 -13.27 8.95
N VAL A 148 0.58 -12.64 7.86
CA VAL A 148 0.15 -13.35 6.65
C VAL A 148 0.91 -12.83 5.44
N LEU A 149 1.58 -13.75 4.75
CA LEU A 149 2.24 -13.51 3.48
C LEU A 149 1.74 -14.55 2.48
N LEU A 150 0.94 -14.13 1.51
CA LEU A 150 0.40 -15.03 0.49
C LEU A 150 1.26 -14.95 -0.78
N LEU A 151 1.95 -16.04 -1.07
CA LEU A 151 2.82 -16.22 -2.23
C LEU A 151 2.37 -17.47 -3.00
N GLY A 152 1.33 -17.32 -3.80
CA GLY A 152 0.86 -18.31 -4.77
C GLY A 152 1.47 -18.07 -6.14
N ILE A 153 2.07 -19.11 -6.71
CA ILE A 153 2.60 -19.18 -8.08
C ILE A 153 1.46 -19.36 -9.09
#